data_AF-A0A1B3LL32-F1
#
_entry.id   AF-A0A1B3LL32-F1
#
_cell.length_a   1.000
_cell.length_b   1.000
_cell.length_c   1.000
_cell.angle_alpha   90.00
_cell.angle_beta   90.00
_cell.angle_gamma   90.00
#
_symmetry.space_group_name_H-M   'P 1'
#
loop_
_entity.id
_entity.type
_entity.pdbx_description
1 polymer ?
#
loop_
_entity_poly.entity_id
_entity_poly.type
_entity_poly.pdbx_seq_one_letter_code
_entity_poly.pdbx_strand_id
1 'polypeptide(L)'
;MVGSFFLLFSVVPLFVFPATGLSEHDAQRICQWALFTVAGFHSLKLKVAISWRWVGVVLAMLGYGLACGRWALIESVHLVLLLALFTVWTTSLRERPESALPQVYAGIALCYLVLMLPRWAAVIIEGLPFHPQEFYFGFSNQRFFGHWVTLSLPMVVLARDRLAALTRSPWVLDVAMGAWISFALASGTRGTWIALALAIVAVAGCGKGGRAFASRLIRGIAIGTVAYGAMFVLLPWMTGSTQTALPGVGRALEGAHSSGRGTLWLFALDGIEARPWIGNGPMSYAITDDTYARHPHNLLLQVAYEWGVPLACVIAALIARMLLLQIRRAISHDGRDPLHLALLAVIVGGLAQAQVDGILIMPFSQVCFVLVCAMLCSLQPGQKVPAGNGLPGSHLYFSVGILSLAAAQLFLMWPELSRFLDWEAESLAATGVPMYQPRFWLQGVIVPGWD
;
A
#
# COMPACT_ATOMS: atom_id res chain seq x y z
N MET A 1 5.64 -20.81 -5.89
CA MET A 1 5.15 -19.96 -4.79
C MET A 1 6.22 -18.95 -4.39
N VAL A 2 6.58 -18.08 -5.31
CA VAL A 2 7.48 -16.96 -5.14
C VAL A 2 6.60 -15.77 -4.76
N GLY A 3 5.82 -15.21 -5.69
CA GLY A 3 4.94 -14.05 -5.45
C GLY A 3 3.94 -14.21 -4.30
N SER A 4 3.32 -15.38 -4.22
CA SER A 4 2.37 -15.73 -3.17
C SER A 4 3.02 -15.80 -1.78
N PHE A 5 4.24 -16.33 -1.68
CA PHE A 5 4.97 -16.42 -0.41
C PHE A 5 5.34 -15.04 0.14
N PHE A 6 5.73 -14.10 -0.72
CA PHE A 6 6.12 -12.75 -0.29
C PHE A 6 4.90 -11.92 0.10
N LEU A 7 3.77 -12.10 -0.60
CA LEU A 7 2.52 -11.49 -0.17
C LEU A 7 2.11 -12.02 1.21
N LEU A 8 2.17 -13.33 1.42
CA LEU A 8 1.91 -13.93 2.74
C LEU A 8 2.87 -13.38 3.79
N PHE A 9 4.16 -13.31 3.50
CA PHE A 9 5.17 -12.74 4.40
C PHE A 9 4.87 -11.28 4.75
N SER A 10 4.34 -10.50 3.80
CA SER A 10 3.98 -9.10 4.03
C SER A 10 2.74 -8.95 4.92
N VAL A 11 1.90 -9.98 4.99
CA VAL A 11 0.64 -9.99 5.74
C VAL A 11 0.80 -10.66 7.10
N VAL A 12 1.73 -11.61 7.27
CA VAL A 12 2.03 -12.27 8.57
C VAL A 12 2.18 -11.27 9.73
N PRO A 13 2.85 -10.10 9.56
CA PRO A 13 2.98 -9.11 10.62
C PRO A 13 1.65 -8.55 11.13
N LEU A 14 0.60 -8.63 10.31
CA LEU A 14 -0.73 -8.18 10.69
C LEU A 14 -1.38 -9.11 11.74
N PHE A 15 -0.85 -10.30 11.96
CA PHE A 15 -1.43 -11.32 12.84
C PHE A 15 -0.58 -11.66 14.07
N VAL A 16 0.74 -11.39 14.05
CA VAL A 16 1.70 -11.99 15.01
C VAL A 16 2.20 -11.02 16.09
N PHE A 17 2.16 -9.71 15.85
CA PHE A 17 2.82 -8.74 16.73
C PHE A 17 2.08 -8.19 17.97
N PRO A 18 0.87 -8.63 18.38
CA PRO A 18 0.26 -8.10 19.62
C PRO A 18 1.11 -8.26 20.90
N ALA A 19 2.11 -9.16 20.90
CA ALA A 19 2.86 -9.56 22.11
C ALA A 19 4.19 -8.81 22.33
N THR A 20 4.67 -7.99 21.39
CA THR A 20 6.03 -7.41 21.46
C THR A 20 6.08 -5.97 22.01
N GLY A 21 4.94 -5.36 22.32
CA GLY A 21 4.85 -3.95 22.73
C GLY A 21 5.11 -2.94 21.60
N LEU A 22 5.53 -3.42 20.43
CA LEU A 22 5.67 -2.61 19.21
C LEU A 22 4.32 -2.35 18.58
N SER A 23 4.15 -1.16 18.01
CA SER A 23 2.99 -0.86 17.17
C SER A 23 2.97 -1.75 15.92
N GLU A 24 1.78 -2.00 15.37
CA GLU A 24 1.65 -2.80 14.14
C GLU A 24 2.32 -2.13 12.95
N HIS A 25 2.35 -0.80 12.92
CA HIS A 25 3.03 -0.03 11.88
C HIS A 25 4.53 -0.32 11.87
N ASP A 26 5.18 -0.26 13.03
CA ASP A 26 6.63 -0.41 13.12
C ASP A 26 7.07 -1.85 13.00
N ALA A 27 6.26 -2.77 13.54
CA ALA A 27 6.43 -4.19 13.28
C ALA A 27 6.41 -4.51 11.78
N GLN A 28 5.46 -3.93 11.02
CA GLN A 28 5.45 -4.07 9.56
C GLN A 28 6.71 -3.48 8.90
N ARG A 29 7.20 -2.32 9.37
CA ARG A 29 8.44 -1.70 8.85
C ARG A 29 9.66 -2.60 9.10
N ILE A 30 9.77 -3.20 10.28
CA ILE A 30 10.83 -4.19 10.59
C ILE A 30 10.70 -5.42 9.70
N CYS A 31 9.49 -5.90 9.44
CA CYS A 31 9.28 -7.03 8.54
C CYS A 31 9.62 -6.70 7.07
N GLN A 32 9.44 -5.46 6.61
CA GLN A 32 9.94 -5.05 5.28
C GLN A 32 11.45 -5.24 5.18
N TRP A 33 12.20 -4.97 6.25
CA TRP A 33 13.64 -5.20 6.25
C TRP A 33 14.00 -6.69 6.07
N ALA A 34 13.33 -7.58 6.82
CA ALA A 34 13.50 -9.01 6.64
C ALA A 34 13.16 -9.46 5.20
N LEU A 35 12.11 -8.87 4.62
CA LEU A 35 11.72 -9.11 3.22
C LEU A 35 12.82 -8.70 2.23
N PHE A 36 13.44 -7.53 2.42
CA PHE A 36 14.54 -7.06 1.58
C PHE A 36 15.76 -7.98 1.67
N THR A 37 16.09 -8.45 2.87
CA THR A 37 17.17 -9.42 3.09
C THR A 37 16.90 -10.74 2.37
N VAL A 38 15.68 -11.29 2.50
CA VAL A 38 15.28 -12.51 1.78
C VAL A 38 15.30 -12.28 0.25
N ALA A 39 14.88 -11.10 -0.22
CA ALA A 39 14.94 -10.74 -1.64
C ALA A 39 16.40 -10.70 -2.16
N GLY A 40 17.34 -10.17 -1.37
CA GLY A 40 18.77 -10.14 -1.71
C GLY A 40 19.39 -11.54 -1.79
N PHE A 41 19.03 -12.45 -0.89
CA PHE A 41 19.46 -13.86 -1.00
C PHE A 41 18.81 -14.58 -2.18
N HIS A 42 17.52 -14.32 -2.42
CA HIS A 42 16.80 -14.92 -3.54
C HIS A 42 17.34 -14.43 -4.90
N SER A 43 17.79 -13.18 -4.99
CA SER A 43 18.37 -12.64 -6.23
C SER A 43 19.67 -13.30 -6.66
N LEU A 44 20.40 -13.97 -5.76
CA LEU A 44 21.57 -14.79 -6.12
C LEU A 44 21.22 -15.93 -7.08
N LYS A 45 19.97 -16.42 -7.02
CA LYS A 45 19.47 -17.50 -7.88
C LYS A 45 18.88 -16.99 -9.20
N LEU A 46 18.71 -15.67 -9.33
CA LEU A 46 18.07 -15.04 -10.48
C LEU A 46 19.12 -14.43 -11.41
N LYS A 47 18.89 -14.53 -12.71
CA LYS A 47 19.72 -13.85 -13.72
C LYS A 47 19.28 -12.40 -13.91
N VAL A 48 19.34 -11.60 -12.85
CA VAL A 48 18.98 -10.18 -12.90
C VAL A 48 20.02 -9.41 -13.71
N ALA A 49 19.59 -8.79 -14.80
CA ALA A 49 20.43 -7.87 -15.58
C ALA A 49 20.14 -6.43 -15.16
N ILE A 50 21.16 -5.75 -14.60
CA ILE A 50 21.08 -4.33 -14.29
C ILE A 50 21.60 -3.52 -15.48
N SER A 51 20.90 -2.45 -15.84
CA SER A 51 21.36 -1.46 -16.82
C SER A 51 22.10 -0.30 -16.15
N TRP A 52 23.02 0.36 -16.86
CA TRP A 52 23.72 1.55 -16.36
C TRP A 52 22.75 2.68 -15.94
N ARG A 53 21.57 2.76 -16.57
CA ARG A 53 20.52 3.72 -16.20
C ARG A 53 20.00 3.45 -14.80
N TRP A 54 19.81 2.18 -14.45
CA TRP A 54 19.35 1.74 -13.14
C TRP A 54 20.40 2.09 -12.07
N VAL A 55 21.68 1.82 -12.35
CA VAL A 55 22.80 2.21 -11.48
C VAL A 55 22.84 3.73 -11.29
N GLY A 56 22.72 4.51 -12.36
CA GLY A 56 22.69 5.97 -12.30
C GLY A 56 21.55 6.53 -11.44
N VAL A 57 20.34 5.96 -11.57
CA VAL A 57 19.19 6.33 -10.72
C VAL A 57 19.48 6.04 -9.24
N VAL A 58 20.01 4.85 -8.93
CA VAL A 58 20.34 4.49 -7.54
C VAL A 58 21.40 5.42 -6.96
N LEU A 59 22.49 5.66 -7.69
CA LEU A 59 23.55 6.56 -7.22
C LEU A 59 23.04 7.99 -7.02
N ALA A 60 22.17 8.49 -7.90
CA ALA A 60 21.56 9.81 -7.74
C ALA A 60 20.65 9.88 -6.49
N MET A 61 19.83 8.86 -6.24
CA MET A 61 18.96 8.82 -5.05
C MET A 61 19.76 8.75 -3.74
N LEU A 62 20.78 7.89 -3.70
CA LEU A 62 21.65 7.75 -2.53
C LEU A 62 22.51 8.99 -2.32
N GLY A 63 23.05 9.57 -3.38
CA GLY A 63 23.84 10.80 -3.32
C GLY A 63 23.03 11.99 -2.84
N TYR A 64 21.79 12.15 -3.33
CA TYR A 64 20.90 13.21 -2.87
C TYR A 64 20.47 12.99 -1.40
N GLY A 65 20.12 11.76 -1.02
CA GLY A 65 19.80 11.41 0.36
C GLY A 65 20.95 11.74 1.32
N LEU A 66 22.18 11.35 0.96
CA LEU A 66 23.38 11.64 1.73
C LEU A 66 23.62 13.15 1.89
N ALA A 67 23.40 13.93 0.82
CA ALA A 67 23.57 15.39 0.85
C ALA A 67 22.53 16.11 1.73
N CYS A 68 21.35 15.51 1.93
CA CYS A 68 20.24 16.10 2.69
C CYS A 68 20.19 15.65 4.16
N GLY A 69 20.98 14.66 4.57
CA GLY A 69 21.10 14.22 5.98
C GLY A 69 20.65 12.79 6.23
N ARG A 70 20.68 12.37 7.51
CA ARG A 70 20.49 10.97 7.92
C ARG A 70 19.11 10.42 7.52
N TRP A 71 18.03 11.11 7.87
CA TRP A 71 16.66 10.68 7.53
C TRP A 71 16.40 10.67 6.02
N ALA A 72 16.97 11.63 5.30
CA ALA A 72 16.90 11.66 3.85
C ALA A 72 17.58 10.43 3.24
N LEU A 73 18.76 10.05 3.76
CA LEU A 73 19.46 8.83 3.35
C LEU A 73 18.67 7.55 3.69
N ILE A 74 18.02 7.49 4.87
CA ILE A 74 17.16 6.36 5.25
C ILE A 74 16.04 6.17 4.23
N GLU A 75 15.34 7.23 3.84
CA GLU A 75 14.27 7.15 2.84
C GLU A 75 14.80 6.80 1.45
N SER A 76 15.92 7.40 1.02
CA SER A 76 16.56 7.05 -0.25
C SER A 76 16.94 5.57 -0.32
N VAL A 77 17.56 5.03 0.73
CA VAL A 77 17.91 3.61 0.83
C VAL A 77 16.64 2.75 0.78
N HIS A 78 15.59 3.12 1.52
CA HIS A 78 14.31 2.40 1.52
C HIS A 78 13.67 2.33 0.13
N LEU A 79 13.60 3.45 -0.58
CA LEU A 79 13.04 3.51 -1.93
C LEU A 79 13.85 2.68 -2.93
N VAL A 80 15.19 2.66 -2.80
CA VAL A 80 16.07 1.79 -3.60
C VAL A 80 15.80 0.31 -3.30
N LEU A 81 15.61 -0.06 -2.04
CA LEU A 81 15.28 -1.44 -1.64
C LEU A 81 13.90 -1.87 -2.18
N LEU A 82 12.91 -0.98 -2.20
CA LEU A 82 11.62 -1.22 -2.85
C LEU A 82 11.77 -1.42 -4.37
N LEU A 83 12.60 -0.62 -5.05
CA LEU A 83 12.90 -0.78 -6.47
C LEU A 83 13.65 -2.08 -6.77
N ALA A 84 14.54 -2.49 -5.87
CA ALA A 84 15.23 -3.76 -5.97
C ALA A 84 14.25 -4.93 -5.80
N LEU A 85 13.37 -4.87 -4.80
CA LEU A 85 12.31 -5.85 -4.58
C LEU A 85 11.43 -6.00 -5.84
N PHE A 86 10.98 -4.89 -6.42
CA PHE A 86 10.25 -4.86 -7.71
C PHE A 86 11.00 -5.63 -8.82
N THR A 87 12.31 -5.41 -8.92
CA THR A 87 13.16 -6.00 -9.97
C THR A 87 13.36 -7.50 -9.78
N VAL A 88 13.67 -7.92 -8.54
CA VAL A 88 13.76 -9.35 -8.16
C VAL A 88 12.44 -10.06 -8.49
N TRP A 89 11.32 -9.41 -8.20
CA TRP A 89 10.00 -10.01 -8.38
C TRP A 89 9.56 -10.14 -9.81
N THR A 90 9.73 -9.06 -10.58
CA THR A 90 9.41 -9.07 -12.00
C THR A 90 10.20 -10.18 -12.70
N THR A 91 11.49 -10.33 -12.35
CA THR A 91 12.36 -11.38 -12.89
C THR A 91 11.90 -12.77 -12.48
N SER A 92 11.61 -12.97 -11.19
CA SER A 92 11.14 -14.26 -10.67
C SER A 92 9.81 -14.70 -11.31
N LEU A 93 8.86 -13.77 -11.46
CA LEU A 93 7.54 -14.06 -12.04
C LEU A 93 7.60 -14.31 -13.54
N ARG A 94 8.60 -13.76 -14.25
CA ARG A 94 8.86 -14.09 -15.66
C ARG A 94 9.42 -15.51 -15.82
N GLU A 95 10.27 -15.95 -14.90
CA GLU A 95 10.80 -17.32 -14.90
C GLU A 95 9.77 -18.35 -14.41
N ARG A 96 8.98 -17.98 -13.39
CA ARG A 96 7.98 -18.85 -12.75
C ARG A 96 6.66 -18.08 -12.58
N PRO A 97 5.82 -18.00 -13.63
CA PRO A 97 4.53 -17.33 -13.56
C PRO A 97 3.63 -17.93 -12.48
N GLU A 98 2.91 -17.07 -11.75
CA GLU A 98 2.01 -17.51 -10.68
C GLU A 98 0.57 -17.16 -10.98
N SER A 99 -0.21 -18.18 -11.36
CA SER A 99 -1.64 -18.01 -11.62
C SER A 99 -2.48 -17.94 -10.34
N ALA A 100 -1.99 -18.47 -9.21
CA ALA A 100 -2.75 -18.60 -7.97
C ALA A 100 -2.86 -17.31 -7.12
N LEU A 101 -2.24 -16.21 -7.54
CA LEU A 101 -2.17 -14.99 -6.72
C LEU A 101 -3.56 -14.43 -6.32
N PRO A 102 -4.57 -14.36 -7.21
CA PRO A 102 -5.91 -13.93 -6.79
C PRO A 102 -6.46 -14.75 -5.63
N GLN A 103 -6.28 -16.07 -5.67
CA GLN A 103 -6.73 -16.97 -4.61
C GLN A 103 -6.00 -16.73 -3.29
N VAL A 104 -4.73 -16.33 -3.33
CA VAL A 104 -3.96 -15.95 -2.13
C VAL A 104 -4.53 -14.67 -1.51
N TYR A 105 -4.84 -13.65 -2.32
CA TYR A 105 -5.54 -12.44 -1.84
C TYR A 105 -6.88 -12.77 -1.19
N ALA A 106 -7.68 -13.66 -1.81
CA ALA A 106 -8.94 -14.11 -1.24
C ALA A 106 -8.75 -14.91 0.05
N GLY A 107 -7.72 -15.76 0.11
CA GLY A 107 -7.37 -16.50 1.32
C GLY A 107 -6.98 -15.58 2.48
N ILE A 108 -6.17 -14.55 2.23
CA ILE A 108 -5.81 -13.53 3.23
C ILE A 108 -7.04 -12.74 3.69
N ALA A 109 -7.89 -12.30 2.76
CA ALA A 109 -9.14 -11.62 3.11
C ALA A 109 -10.04 -12.52 3.97
N LEU A 110 -10.12 -13.81 3.66
CA LEU A 110 -10.85 -14.79 4.46
C LEU A 110 -10.24 -14.97 5.86
N CYS A 111 -8.91 -15.04 5.99
CA CYS A 111 -8.25 -15.08 7.29
C CYS A 111 -8.61 -13.86 8.15
N TYR A 112 -8.62 -12.67 7.56
CA TYR A 112 -9.11 -11.47 8.23
C TYR A 112 -10.57 -11.59 8.67
N LEU A 113 -11.45 -12.06 7.79
CA LEU A 113 -12.87 -12.25 8.12
C LEU A 113 -13.06 -13.22 9.29
N VAL A 114 -12.32 -14.32 9.33
CA VAL A 114 -12.35 -15.29 10.45
C VAL A 114 -11.98 -14.62 11.78
N LEU A 115 -11.12 -13.61 11.76
CA LEU A 115 -10.72 -12.88 12.97
C LEU A 115 -11.65 -11.70 13.31
N MET A 116 -12.22 -11.03 12.30
CA MET A 116 -13.09 -9.87 12.51
C MET A 116 -14.55 -10.23 12.80
N LEU A 117 -15.07 -11.31 12.22
CA LEU A 117 -16.47 -11.73 12.41
C LEU A 117 -16.79 -12.06 13.87
N PRO A 118 -15.96 -12.81 14.63
CA PRO A 118 -16.21 -13.07 16.04
C PRO A 118 -16.18 -11.78 16.88
N ARG A 119 -15.27 -10.84 16.57
CA ARG A 119 -15.21 -9.54 17.24
C ARG A 119 -16.46 -8.71 16.98
N TRP A 120 -16.93 -8.69 15.74
CA TRP A 120 -18.17 -8.01 15.38
C TRP A 120 -19.37 -8.67 16.08
N ALA A 121 -19.43 -10.01 16.10
CA ALA A 121 -20.49 -10.73 16.81
C ALA A 121 -20.50 -10.39 18.30
N ALA A 122 -19.34 -10.34 18.95
CA ALA A 122 -19.22 -9.93 20.36
C ALA A 122 -19.73 -8.50 20.58
N VAL A 123 -19.36 -7.54 19.71
CA VAL A 123 -19.86 -6.16 19.77
C VAL A 123 -21.39 -6.11 19.71
N ILE A 124 -22.02 -6.91 18.85
CA ILE A 124 -23.48 -6.95 18.72
C ILE A 124 -24.15 -7.66 19.90
N ILE A 125 -23.68 -8.86 20.26
CA ILE A 125 -24.30 -9.74 21.28
C ILE A 125 -24.18 -9.13 22.67
N GLU A 126 -23.00 -8.60 23.01
CA GLU A 126 -22.72 -8.00 24.33
C GLU A 126 -23.12 -6.52 24.40
N GLY A 127 -23.55 -5.92 23.28
CA GLY A 127 -23.91 -4.49 23.22
C GLY A 127 -22.74 -3.54 23.47
N LEU A 128 -21.51 -3.97 23.17
CA LEU A 128 -20.30 -3.17 23.40
C LEU A 128 -20.23 -1.96 22.46
N PRO A 129 -19.61 -0.84 22.87
CA PRO A 129 -19.32 0.24 21.96
C PRO A 129 -18.36 -0.21 20.85
N PHE A 130 -18.64 0.19 19.60
CA PHE A 130 -17.75 -0.10 18.48
C PHE A 130 -16.58 0.88 18.46
N HIS A 131 -15.41 0.44 18.96
CA HIS A 131 -14.16 1.20 18.90
C HIS A 131 -13.35 0.78 17.67
N PRO A 132 -13.33 1.58 16.59
CA PRO A 132 -12.75 1.11 15.33
C PRO A 132 -11.23 0.89 15.41
N GLN A 133 -10.51 1.71 16.18
CA GLN A 133 -9.06 1.57 16.34
C GLN A 133 -8.68 0.21 16.93
N GLU A 134 -9.46 -0.30 17.87
CA GLU A 134 -9.25 -1.63 18.49
C GLU A 134 -9.80 -2.77 17.62
N PHE A 135 -10.82 -2.46 16.81
CA PHE A 135 -11.49 -3.44 15.95
C PHE A 135 -10.58 -3.90 14.79
N TYR A 136 -9.96 -2.96 14.08
CA TYR A 136 -9.12 -3.22 12.91
C TYR A 136 -7.68 -3.56 13.30
N PHE A 137 -7.48 -4.76 13.87
CA PHE A 137 -6.15 -5.25 14.22
C PHE A 137 -5.21 -5.32 13.01
N GLY A 138 -3.91 -5.23 13.30
CA GLY A 138 -2.88 -5.22 12.27
C GLY A 138 -2.68 -3.84 11.63
N PHE A 139 -3.49 -2.82 11.97
CA PHE A 139 -3.36 -1.48 11.43
C PHE A 139 -3.37 -0.44 12.55
N SER A 140 -2.36 0.43 12.58
CA SER A 140 -2.31 1.56 13.54
C SER A 140 -3.41 2.60 13.31
N ASN A 141 -4.11 2.52 12.18
CA ASN A 141 -5.30 3.32 11.90
C ASN A 141 -6.31 2.48 11.12
N GLN A 142 -7.58 2.51 11.55
CA GLN A 142 -8.70 1.87 10.83
C GLN A 142 -8.75 2.22 9.33
N ARG A 143 -8.25 3.40 8.92
CA ARG A 143 -8.27 3.82 7.52
C ARG A 143 -7.30 3.02 6.65
N PHE A 144 -6.25 2.47 7.24
CA PHE A 144 -5.27 1.65 6.51
C PHE A 144 -5.85 0.29 6.14
N PHE A 145 -6.89 -0.18 6.83
CA PHE A 145 -7.71 -1.30 6.35
C PHE A 145 -8.34 -0.99 4.98
N GLY A 146 -8.77 0.25 4.75
CA GLY A 146 -9.26 0.68 3.44
C GLY A 146 -8.20 0.61 2.34
N HIS A 147 -6.93 0.86 2.67
CA HIS A 147 -5.81 0.70 1.73
C HIS A 147 -5.73 -0.75 1.27
N TRP A 148 -5.83 -1.68 2.22
CA TRP A 148 -5.80 -3.09 1.92
C TRP A 148 -6.98 -3.52 1.06
N VAL A 149 -8.18 -3.00 1.33
CA VAL A 149 -9.38 -3.28 0.51
C VAL A 149 -9.20 -2.78 -0.92
N THR A 150 -8.68 -1.56 -1.11
CA THR A 150 -8.36 -1.03 -2.46
C THR A 150 -7.39 -1.93 -3.21
N LEU A 151 -6.35 -2.41 -2.53
CA LEU A 151 -5.32 -3.25 -3.16
C LEU A 151 -5.73 -4.71 -3.37
N SER A 152 -6.72 -5.20 -2.62
CA SER A 152 -7.15 -6.60 -2.64
C SER A 152 -8.43 -6.85 -3.42
N LEU A 153 -9.39 -5.92 -3.42
CA LEU A 153 -10.74 -6.18 -3.91
C LEU A 153 -10.80 -6.65 -5.39
N PRO A 154 -10.10 -6.03 -6.35
CA PRO A 154 -10.10 -6.54 -7.73
C PRO A 154 -9.54 -7.97 -7.85
N MET A 155 -8.56 -8.33 -7.02
CA MET A 155 -7.99 -9.68 -6.97
C MET A 155 -8.97 -10.67 -6.32
N VAL A 156 -9.67 -10.25 -5.26
CA VAL A 156 -10.74 -11.05 -4.61
C VAL A 156 -11.89 -11.33 -5.57
N VAL A 157 -12.33 -10.34 -6.35
CA VAL A 157 -13.38 -10.53 -7.38
C VAL A 157 -12.94 -11.55 -8.44
N LEU A 158 -11.69 -11.44 -8.92
CA LEU A 158 -11.15 -12.41 -9.86
C LEU A 158 -11.02 -13.82 -9.26
N ALA A 159 -10.59 -13.91 -7.99
CA ALA A 159 -10.49 -15.17 -7.28
C ALA A 159 -11.86 -15.84 -7.09
N ARG A 160 -12.87 -15.05 -6.72
CA ARG A 160 -14.26 -15.50 -6.58
C ARG A 160 -14.74 -16.17 -7.85
N ASP A 161 -14.48 -15.61 -9.02
CA ASP A 161 -14.92 -16.23 -10.28
C ASP A 161 -14.17 -17.51 -10.62
N ARG A 162 -12.86 -17.56 -10.33
CA ARG A 162 -12.06 -18.78 -10.53
C ARG A 162 -12.48 -19.90 -9.57
N LEU A 163 -12.80 -19.56 -8.32
CA LEU A 163 -13.22 -20.51 -7.29
C LEU A 163 -14.68 -20.91 -7.44
N ALA A 164 -15.55 -20.05 -7.98
CA ALA A 164 -16.96 -20.36 -8.22
C ALA A 164 -17.13 -21.58 -9.14
N ALA A 165 -16.21 -21.80 -10.08
CA ALA A 165 -16.22 -22.98 -10.94
C ALA A 165 -15.87 -24.29 -10.21
N LEU A 166 -15.28 -24.21 -9.01
CA LEU A 166 -14.77 -25.35 -8.25
C LEU A 166 -15.67 -25.71 -7.05
N THR A 167 -16.62 -24.85 -6.69
CA THR A 167 -17.51 -25.07 -5.54
C THR A 167 -18.96 -25.30 -5.98
N ARG A 168 -19.68 -26.14 -5.23
CA ARG A 168 -21.13 -26.31 -5.41
C ARG A 168 -21.95 -25.13 -4.87
N SER A 169 -21.34 -24.28 -4.05
CA SER A 169 -22.00 -23.17 -3.34
C SER A 169 -21.29 -21.85 -3.60
N PRO A 170 -21.32 -21.30 -4.83
CA PRO A 170 -20.61 -20.06 -5.17
C PRO A 170 -21.13 -18.84 -4.40
N TRP A 171 -22.37 -18.89 -3.90
CA TRP A 171 -22.96 -17.84 -3.07
C TRP A 171 -22.18 -17.60 -1.76
N VAL A 172 -21.50 -18.61 -1.21
CA VAL A 172 -20.67 -18.46 -0.01
C VAL A 172 -19.51 -17.49 -0.26
N LEU A 173 -18.95 -17.51 -1.47
CA LEU A 173 -17.88 -16.59 -1.88
C LEU A 173 -18.40 -15.15 -2.00
N ASP A 174 -19.64 -14.98 -2.48
CA ASP A 174 -20.29 -13.67 -2.53
C ASP A 174 -20.60 -13.12 -1.13
N VAL A 175 -21.02 -13.99 -0.20
CA VAL A 175 -21.22 -13.61 1.22
C VAL A 175 -19.89 -13.20 1.87
N ALA A 176 -18.83 -13.98 1.69
CA ALA A 176 -17.50 -13.64 2.21
C ALA A 176 -16.99 -12.32 1.63
N MET A 177 -17.10 -12.13 0.30
CA MET A 177 -16.75 -10.86 -0.35
C MET A 177 -17.63 -9.69 0.16
N GLY A 178 -18.92 -9.93 0.38
CA GLY A 178 -19.84 -8.96 0.96
C GLY A 178 -19.41 -8.52 2.36
N ALA A 179 -19.06 -9.47 3.22
CA ALA A 179 -18.53 -9.18 4.56
C ALA A 179 -17.20 -8.42 4.51
N TRP A 180 -16.32 -8.74 3.56
CA TRP A 180 -15.05 -8.03 3.38
C TRP A 180 -15.27 -6.53 3.09
N ILE A 181 -16.20 -6.25 2.17
CA ILE A 181 -16.56 -4.89 1.76
C ILE A 181 -17.36 -4.19 2.87
N SER A 182 -18.20 -4.90 3.62
CA SER A 182 -18.97 -4.28 4.72
C SER A 182 -18.05 -3.77 5.83
N PHE A 183 -17.00 -4.52 6.18
CA PHE A 183 -15.97 -4.03 7.09
C PHE A 183 -15.19 -2.83 6.52
N ALA A 184 -15.01 -2.74 5.20
CA ALA A 184 -14.39 -1.58 4.58
C ALA A 184 -15.27 -0.32 4.68
N LEU A 185 -16.60 -0.49 4.60
CA LEU A 185 -17.56 0.60 4.79
C LEU A 185 -17.59 1.05 6.26
N ALA A 186 -17.53 0.09 7.18
CA ALA A 186 -17.50 0.36 8.63
C ALA A 186 -16.25 1.14 9.08
N SER A 187 -15.12 1.02 8.38
CA SER A 187 -13.89 1.76 8.72
C SER A 187 -13.94 3.25 8.39
N GLY A 188 -14.99 3.70 7.69
CA GLY A 188 -15.18 5.11 7.32
C GLY A 188 -14.16 5.64 6.29
N THR A 189 -13.52 4.76 5.54
CA THR A 189 -12.53 5.16 4.52
C THR A 189 -13.21 5.80 3.30
N ARG A 190 -12.96 7.08 3.04
CA ARG A 190 -13.52 7.77 1.86
C ARG A 190 -12.68 7.55 0.60
N GLY A 191 -11.35 7.58 0.75
CA GLY A 191 -10.38 7.45 -0.35
C GLY A 191 -10.52 6.14 -1.12
N THR A 192 -10.82 5.04 -0.42
CA THR A 192 -11.03 3.71 -1.01
C THR A 192 -12.16 3.70 -2.04
N TRP A 193 -13.32 4.31 -1.73
CA TRP A 193 -14.46 4.27 -2.65
C TRP A 193 -14.26 5.13 -3.89
N ILE A 194 -13.65 6.32 -3.74
CA ILE A 194 -13.28 7.18 -4.87
C ILE A 194 -12.26 6.46 -5.77
N ALA A 195 -11.25 5.84 -5.16
CA ALA A 195 -10.24 5.06 -5.87
C ALA A 195 -10.83 3.87 -6.63
N LEU A 196 -11.73 3.10 -6.00
CA LEU A 196 -12.42 1.99 -6.64
C LEU A 196 -13.34 2.45 -7.76
N ALA A 197 -14.02 3.60 -7.62
CA ALA A 197 -14.83 4.17 -8.69
C ALA A 197 -13.96 4.52 -9.92
N LEU A 198 -12.81 5.16 -9.71
CA LEU A 198 -11.86 5.48 -10.79
C LEU A 198 -11.29 4.21 -11.43
N ALA A 199 -10.97 3.18 -10.63
CA ALA A 199 -10.54 1.88 -11.13
C ALA A 199 -11.62 1.20 -12.01
N ILE A 200 -12.88 1.24 -11.57
CA ILE A 200 -14.05 0.72 -12.30
C ILE A 200 -14.20 1.42 -13.65
N VAL A 201 -14.11 2.75 -13.68
CA VAL A 201 -14.18 3.53 -14.93
C VAL A 201 -13.04 3.15 -15.87
N ALA A 202 -11.81 3.06 -15.36
CA ALA A 202 -10.65 2.70 -16.16
C ALA A 202 -10.79 1.31 -16.81
N VAL A 203 -11.20 0.29 -16.05
CA VAL A 203 -11.37 -1.06 -16.60
C VAL A 203 -12.61 -1.21 -17.47
N ALA A 204 -13.70 -0.47 -17.20
CA ALA A 204 -14.89 -0.45 -18.06
C ALA A 204 -14.56 0.07 -19.48
N GLY A 205 -13.60 1.00 -19.58
CA GLY A 205 -13.09 1.50 -20.85
C GLY A 205 -12.29 0.49 -21.68
N CYS A 206 -11.94 -0.67 -21.12
CA CYS A 206 -11.05 -1.66 -21.74
C CYS A 206 -11.75 -2.68 -22.66
N GLY A 207 -12.96 -2.40 -23.16
CA GLY A 207 -13.72 -3.30 -24.04
C GLY A 207 -14.78 -4.14 -23.33
N LYS A 208 -15.28 -5.20 -24.00
CA LYS A 208 -16.37 -6.04 -23.47
C LYS A 208 -15.96 -6.78 -22.20
N GLY A 209 -14.75 -7.38 -22.19
CA GLY A 209 -14.22 -8.06 -21.00
C GLY A 209 -13.99 -7.09 -19.84
N GLY A 210 -13.56 -5.86 -20.15
CA GLY A 210 -13.43 -4.75 -19.21
C GLY A 210 -14.75 -4.39 -18.52
N ARG A 211 -15.81 -4.17 -19.30
CA ARG A 211 -17.17 -3.90 -18.78
C ARG A 211 -17.71 -5.05 -17.94
N ALA A 212 -17.48 -6.29 -18.35
CA ALA A 212 -17.89 -7.46 -17.58
C ALA A 212 -17.11 -7.57 -16.25
N PHE A 213 -15.85 -7.15 -16.21
CA PHE A 213 -15.08 -7.08 -14.96
C PHE A 213 -15.58 -5.93 -14.05
N ALA A 214 -15.81 -4.76 -14.62
CA ALA A 214 -16.40 -3.60 -13.92
C ALA A 214 -17.76 -3.95 -13.29
N SER A 215 -18.65 -4.63 -14.02
CA SER A 215 -19.96 -5.03 -13.49
C SER A 215 -19.85 -6.00 -12.30
N ARG A 216 -18.84 -6.87 -12.29
CA ARG A 216 -18.56 -7.77 -11.16
C ARG A 216 -18.06 -7.01 -9.94
N LEU A 217 -17.18 -6.03 -10.12
CA LEU A 217 -16.76 -5.10 -9.05
C LEU A 217 -17.97 -4.37 -8.46
N ILE A 218 -18.81 -3.79 -9.32
CA ILE A 218 -20.04 -3.08 -8.89
C ILE A 218 -20.98 -4.03 -8.14
N ARG A 219 -21.19 -5.25 -8.65
CA ARG A 219 -22.01 -6.27 -7.97
C ARG A 219 -21.44 -6.60 -6.58
N GLY A 220 -20.13 -6.79 -6.47
CA GLY A 220 -19.47 -7.02 -5.18
C GLY A 220 -19.70 -5.88 -4.20
N ILE A 221 -19.48 -4.63 -4.63
CA ILE A 221 -19.72 -3.43 -3.81
C ILE A 221 -21.18 -3.34 -3.38
N ALA A 222 -22.13 -3.63 -4.28
CA ALA A 222 -23.56 -3.62 -3.95
C ALA A 222 -23.91 -4.67 -2.88
N ILE A 223 -23.40 -5.91 -3.03
CA ILE A 223 -23.57 -6.98 -2.03
C ILE A 223 -22.97 -6.55 -0.69
N GLY A 224 -21.77 -5.97 -0.69
CA GLY A 224 -21.13 -5.49 0.53
C GLY A 224 -21.85 -4.31 1.19
N THR A 225 -22.49 -3.45 0.41
CA THR A 225 -23.32 -2.35 0.93
C THR A 225 -24.57 -2.89 1.61
N VAL A 226 -25.24 -3.88 1.00
CA VAL A 226 -26.38 -4.57 1.63
C VAL A 226 -25.94 -5.30 2.90
N ALA A 227 -24.80 -6.00 2.85
CA ALA A 227 -24.23 -6.67 4.01
C ALA A 227 -23.87 -5.68 5.14
N TYR A 228 -23.35 -4.50 4.81
CA TYR A 228 -23.11 -3.42 5.78
C TYR A 228 -24.41 -2.96 6.43
N GLY A 229 -25.45 -2.70 5.65
CA GLY A 229 -26.77 -2.34 6.18
C GLY A 229 -27.34 -3.42 7.10
N ALA A 230 -27.18 -4.70 6.74
CA ALA A 230 -27.59 -5.80 7.61
C ALA A 230 -26.76 -5.86 8.90
N MET A 231 -25.43 -5.85 8.79
CA MET A 231 -24.50 -6.09 9.90
C MET A 231 -24.35 -4.91 10.88
N PHE A 232 -24.37 -3.68 10.38
CA PHE A 232 -24.03 -2.49 11.16
C PHE A 232 -25.20 -1.52 11.34
N VAL A 233 -26.38 -1.83 10.80
CA VAL A 233 -27.60 -1.03 10.99
C VAL A 233 -28.75 -1.89 11.49
N LEU A 234 -29.19 -2.87 10.70
CA LEU A 234 -30.37 -3.67 11.01
C LEU A 234 -30.18 -4.53 12.25
N LEU A 235 -29.10 -5.31 12.32
CA LEU A 235 -28.84 -6.20 13.46
C LEU A 235 -28.65 -5.43 14.78
N PRO A 236 -27.78 -4.40 14.86
CA PRO A 236 -27.75 -3.48 16.00
C PRO A 236 -29.11 -2.97 16.48
N TRP A 237 -29.96 -2.55 15.54
CA TRP A 237 -31.28 -2.03 15.85
C TRP A 237 -32.19 -3.12 16.43
N MET A 238 -32.17 -4.32 15.85
CA MET A 238 -32.95 -5.47 16.32
C MET A 238 -32.51 -5.96 17.70
N THR A 239 -31.22 -5.88 18.03
CA THR A 239 -30.67 -6.34 19.32
C THR A 239 -30.69 -5.27 20.41
N GLY A 240 -31.14 -4.05 20.10
CA GLY A 240 -31.11 -2.93 21.05
C GLY A 240 -29.71 -2.37 21.31
N SER A 241 -28.71 -2.79 20.55
CA SER A 241 -27.30 -2.40 20.67
C SER A 241 -27.06 -1.02 20.01
N THR A 242 -27.84 0.00 20.40
CA THR A 242 -27.84 1.32 19.74
C THR A 242 -26.52 2.09 19.87
N GLN A 243 -25.64 1.71 20.80
CA GLN A 243 -24.27 2.24 20.92
C GLN A 243 -23.32 1.74 19.81
N THR A 244 -23.74 0.74 19.02
CA THR A 244 -22.96 0.19 17.88
C THR A 244 -23.24 0.93 16.56
N ALA A 245 -24.10 1.95 16.57
CA ALA A 245 -24.59 2.61 15.37
C ALA A 245 -23.58 3.63 14.77
N LEU A 246 -23.22 3.37 13.51
CA LEU A 246 -22.96 4.36 12.45
C LEU A 246 -21.69 5.24 12.45
N PRO A 247 -20.49 4.80 12.85
CA PRO A 247 -19.30 5.61 12.58
C PRO A 247 -18.96 5.70 11.08
N GLY A 248 -19.34 4.71 10.25
CA GLY A 248 -18.99 4.65 8.82
C GLY A 248 -19.79 5.64 7.96
N VAL A 249 -21.13 5.62 8.03
CA VAL A 249 -22.02 6.50 7.24
C VAL A 249 -22.02 7.93 7.79
N GLY A 250 -22.03 8.13 9.12
CA GLY A 250 -21.90 9.46 9.72
C GLY A 250 -20.60 10.15 9.27
N ARG A 251 -19.46 9.46 9.37
CA ARG A 251 -18.18 9.97 8.86
C ARG A 251 -18.10 10.03 7.34
N ALA A 252 -18.89 9.28 6.57
CA ALA A 252 -18.95 9.46 5.12
C ALA A 252 -19.75 10.71 4.73
N LEU A 253 -20.78 11.05 5.53
CA LEU A 253 -21.73 12.14 5.29
C LEU A 253 -21.34 13.48 5.96
N GLU A 254 -20.43 13.51 6.92
CA GLU A 254 -19.91 14.71 7.62
C GLU A 254 -19.25 15.80 6.73
N GLY A 255 -19.40 15.73 5.40
CA GLY A 255 -19.01 16.80 4.49
C GLY A 255 -17.50 17.05 4.41
N ALA A 256 -17.14 18.07 3.62
CA ALA A 256 -15.76 18.48 3.33
C ALA A 256 -15.12 19.34 4.43
N HIS A 257 -15.68 19.36 5.66
CA HIS A 257 -15.17 20.17 6.75
C HIS A 257 -13.88 19.54 7.32
N SER A 258 -12.78 20.07 6.78
CA SER A 258 -11.36 19.99 7.16
C SER A 258 -10.86 18.64 7.71
N SER A 259 -10.46 17.75 6.80
CA SER A 259 -9.52 16.66 7.12
C SER A 259 -8.08 17.15 7.43
N GLY A 260 -7.89 18.44 7.76
CA GLY A 260 -6.57 19.09 7.92
C GLY A 260 -5.76 19.28 6.64
N ARG A 261 -6.17 18.66 5.52
CA ARG A 261 -5.39 18.61 4.26
C ARG A 261 -5.14 19.94 3.58
N GLY A 262 -6.05 20.90 3.69
CA GLY A 262 -5.85 22.22 3.10
C GLY A 262 -4.59 22.88 3.65
N THR A 263 -4.42 22.85 4.98
CA THR A 263 -3.22 23.33 5.67
C THR A 263 -1.97 22.57 5.23
N LEU A 264 -2.04 21.24 5.20
CA LEU A 264 -0.92 20.39 4.74
C LEU A 264 -0.51 20.71 3.30
N TRP A 265 -1.49 20.97 2.42
CA TRP A 265 -1.23 21.27 1.02
C TRP A 265 -0.66 22.68 0.84
N LEU A 266 -1.18 23.68 1.55
CA LEU A 266 -0.62 25.03 1.54
C LEU A 266 0.83 25.02 2.01
N PHE A 267 1.12 24.33 3.13
CA PHE A 267 2.48 24.16 3.61
C PHE A 267 3.39 23.49 2.55
N ALA A 268 2.89 22.45 1.86
CA ALA A 268 3.64 21.82 0.78
C ALA A 268 3.91 22.79 -0.39
N LEU A 269 2.92 23.62 -0.75
CA LEU A 269 3.06 24.58 -1.83
C LEU A 269 4.07 25.68 -1.47
N ASP A 270 4.07 26.18 -0.23
CA ASP A 270 5.03 27.18 0.24
C ASP A 270 6.47 26.64 0.17
N GLY A 271 6.69 25.38 0.60
CA GLY A 271 8.00 24.75 0.49
C GLY A 271 8.42 24.44 -0.95
N ILE A 272 7.46 24.16 -1.84
CA ILE A 272 7.73 24.00 -3.28
C ILE A 272 8.15 25.33 -3.89
N GLU A 273 7.48 26.43 -3.54
CA GLU A 273 7.83 27.77 -4.03
C GLU A 273 9.25 28.17 -3.60
N ALA A 274 9.63 27.83 -2.36
CA ALA A 274 10.98 28.09 -1.85
C ALA A 274 12.08 27.28 -2.55
N ARG A 275 11.81 26.02 -2.92
CA ARG A 275 12.82 25.10 -3.51
C ARG A 275 12.26 24.24 -4.66
N PRO A 276 11.83 24.84 -5.78
CA PRO A 276 11.04 24.15 -6.81
C PRO A 276 11.83 23.10 -7.60
N TRP A 277 13.15 23.27 -7.72
CA TRP A 277 13.98 22.46 -8.62
C TRP A 277 14.40 21.12 -8.03
N ILE A 278 14.99 21.16 -6.85
CA ILE A 278 15.54 19.98 -6.17
C ILE A 278 14.69 19.54 -4.98
N GLY A 279 13.75 20.37 -4.51
CA GLY A 279 12.96 20.09 -3.32
C GLY A 279 13.69 20.42 -2.01
N ASN A 280 13.02 20.13 -0.90
CA ASN A 280 13.48 20.39 0.46
C ASN A 280 14.32 19.23 1.03
N GLY A 281 14.44 18.12 0.31
CA GLY A 281 15.13 16.91 0.75
C GLY A 281 14.13 15.78 1.05
N PRO A 282 14.50 14.51 0.82
CA PRO A 282 13.69 13.37 1.26
C PRO A 282 13.44 13.46 2.77
N MET A 283 12.27 13.02 3.23
CA MET A 283 11.77 13.12 4.61
C MET A 283 11.63 14.54 5.20
N SER A 284 12.00 15.61 4.48
CA SER A 284 11.96 16.97 5.02
C SER A 284 10.56 17.45 5.44
N TYR A 285 9.51 16.88 4.87
CA TYR A 285 8.13 17.19 5.28
C TYR A 285 7.84 16.72 6.71
N ALA A 286 8.60 15.75 7.24
CA ALA A 286 8.42 15.25 8.59
C ALA A 286 9.09 16.11 9.68
N ILE A 287 9.89 17.11 9.31
CA ILE A 287 10.63 18.00 10.23
C ILE A 287 9.74 19.14 10.75
N THR A 288 8.56 19.33 10.16
CA THR A 288 7.74 20.55 10.30
C THR A 288 7.08 20.70 11.67
N ASP A 289 6.81 21.93 12.11
CA ASP A 289 6.07 22.17 13.37
C ASP A 289 4.55 21.92 13.25
N ASP A 290 4.05 21.45 12.10
CA ASP A 290 2.62 21.16 11.91
C ASP A 290 2.14 20.01 12.83
N THR A 291 0.94 20.20 13.38
CA THR A 291 0.31 19.34 14.37
C THR A 291 -0.61 18.28 13.76
N TYR A 292 -0.88 18.33 12.45
CA TYR A 292 -1.87 17.43 11.83
C TYR A 292 -1.31 16.14 11.21
N ALA A 293 -0.26 16.20 10.40
CA ALA A 293 0.33 15.01 9.76
C ALA A 293 1.76 15.27 9.24
N ARG A 294 2.52 14.19 9.02
CA ARG A 294 3.92 14.24 8.53
C ARG A 294 4.07 13.95 7.04
N HIS A 295 2.98 14.13 6.29
CA HIS A 295 2.95 14.04 4.84
C HIS A 295 1.67 14.68 4.29
N PRO A 296 1.67 15.21 3.05
CA PRO A 296 0.51 15.91 2.50
C PRO A 296 -0.65 14.98 2.08
N HIS A 297 -0.51 13.66 2.24
CA HIS A 297 -1.44 12.64 1.74
C HIS A 297 -1.73 12.76 0.24
N ASN A 298 -0.76 13.27 -0.51
CA ASN A 298 -0.81 13.41 -1.96
C ASN A 298 0.58 13.08 -2.52
N LEU A 299 0.68 11.98 -3.27
CA LEU A 299 1.95 11.47 -3.79
C LEU A 299 2.72 12.52 -4.60
N LEU A 300 2.06 13.18 -5.57
CA LEU A 300 2.75 14.10 -6.47
C LEU A 300 3.16 15.38 -5.75
N LEU A 301 2.32 15.87 -4.84
CA LEU A 301 2.63 17.03 -4.02
C LEU A 301 3.80 16.75 -3.07
N GLN A 302 3.82 15.54 -2.48
CA GLN A 302 4.93 15.10 -1.63
C GLN A 302 6.24 15.01 -2.41
N VAL A 303 6.23 14.37 -3.59
CA VAL A 303 7.44 14.28 -4.43
C VAL A 303 7.90 15.68 -4.85
N ALA A 304 6.97 16.57 -5.21
CA ALA A 304 7.32 17.93 -5.60
C ALA A 304 7.98 18.70 -4.44
N TYR A 305 7.46 18.57 -3.22
CA TYR A 305 8.02 19.21 -2.02
C TYR A 305 9.39 18.64 -1.64
N GLU A 306 9.53 17.31 -1.60
CA GLU A 306 10.71 16.63 -1.07
C GLU A 306 11.84 16.49 -2.11
N TRP A 307 11.50 16.27 -3.38
CA TRP A 307 12.45 15.95 -4.46
C TRP A 307 12.38 16.91 -5.66
N GLY A 308 11.54 17.93 -5.60
CA GLY A 308 11.41 18.96 -6.63
C GLY A 308 10.36 18.66 -7.71
N VAL A 309 9.83 19.74 -8.27
CA VAL A 309 8.80 19.74 -9.33
C VAL A 309 9.25 18.98 -10.58
N PRO A 310 10.49 19.12 -11.09
CA PRO A 310 10.93 18.37 -12.26
C PRO A 310 10.81 16.85 -12.08
N LEU A 311 11.22 16.31 -10.93
CA LEU A 311 11.10 14.87 -10.66
C LEU A 311 9.63 14.45 -10.54
N ALA A 312 8.81 15.26 -9.87
CA ALA A 312 7.36 15.01 -9.77
C ALA A 312 6.70 14.93 -11.15
N CYS A 313 7.04 15.84 -12.08
CA CYS A 313 6.55 15.81 -13.46
C CYS A 313 7.02 14.57 -14.22
N VAL A 314 8.29 14.17 -14.06
CA VAL A 314 8.82 12.93 -14.68
C VAL A 314 8.07 11.70 -14.16
N ILE A 315 7.88 11.58 -12.84
CA ILE A 315 7.15 10.47 -12.24
C ILE A 315 5.69 10.45 -12.73
N ALA A 316 5.01 11.61 -12.74
CA ALA A 316 3.65 11.72 -13.27
C ALA A 316 3.57 11.29 -14.74
N ALA A 317 4.52 11.73 -15.58
CA ALA A 317 4.58 11.35 -16.99
C ALA A 317 4.84 9.85 -17.18
N LEU A 318 5.72 9.24 -16.37
CA LEU A 318 5.99 7.81 -16.40
C LEU A 318 4.77 6.98 -15.98
N ILE A 319 4.07 7.40 -14.91
CA ILE A 319 2.82 6.78 -14.47
C ILE A 319 1.77 6.88 -15.57
N ALA A 320 1.54 8.07 -16.12
CA ALA A 320 0.56 8.31 -17.18
C ALA A 320 0.87 7.46 -18.43
N ARG A 321 2.14 7.42 -18.84
CA ARG A 321 2.58 6.59 -19.97
C ARG A 321 2.36 5.11 -19.70
N MET A 322 2.71 4.62 -18.51
CA MET A 322 2.52 3.22 -18.14
C MET A 322 1.04 2.83 -18.17
N LEU A 323 0.18 3.64 -17.54
CA LEU A 323 -1.27 3.40 -17.52
C LEU A 323 -1.86 3.43 -18.94
N LEU A 324 -1.48 4.42 -19.75
CA LEU A 324 -1.92 4.52 -21.14
C LEU A 324 -1.55 3.28 -21.96
N LEU A 325 -0.32 2.77 -21.80
CA LEU A 325 0.13 1.57 -22.50
C LEU A 325 -0.65 0.32 -22.05
N GLN A 326 -0.90 0.15 -20.74
CA GLN A 326 -1.68 -0.98 -20.24
C GLN A 326 -3.15 -0.90 -20.66
N ILE A 327 -3.77 0.28 -20.58
CA ILE A 327 -5.16 0.50 -21.04
C ILE A 327 -5.26 0.21 -22.53
N ARG A 328 -4.35 0.73 -23.36
CA ARG A 328 -4.34 0.44 -24.81
C ARG A 328 -4.19 -1.04 -25.09
N ARG A 329 -3.33 -1.74 -24.35
CA ARG A 329 -3.19 -3.20 -24.46
C ARG A 329 -4.46 -3.94 -24.02
N ALA A 330 -5.10 -3.51 -22.94
CA ALA A 330 -6.35 -4.11 -22.49
C ALA A 330 -7.45 -3.92 -23.56
N ILE A 331 -7.57 -2.72 -24.13
CA ILE A 331 -8.49 -2.41 -25.24
C ILE A 331 -8.17 -3.26 -26.48
N SER A 332 -6.91 -3.38 -26.89
CA SER A 332 -6.53 -4.14 -28.10
C SER A 332 -6.86 -5.63 -27.99
N HIS A 333 -6.95 -6.16 -26.77
CA HIS A 333 -7.39 -7.52 -26.48
C HIS A 333 -8.85 -7.61 -26.03
N ASP A 334 -9.66 -6.55 -26.20
CA ASP A 334 -11.08 -6.47 -25.79
C ASP A 334 -11.32 -6.84 -24.31
N GLY A 335 -10.33 -6.57 -23.46
CA GLY A 335 -10.35 -6.89 -22.03
C GLY A 335 -10.41 -8.39 -21.74
N ARG A 336 -9.96 -9.25 -22.65
CA ARG A 336 -10.08 -10.72 -22.52
C ARG A 336 -9.17 -11.34 -21.47
N ASP A 337 -8.16 -10.62 -20.96
CA ASP A 337 -7.28 -11.08 -19.89
C ASP A 337 -7.77 -10.54 -18.52
N PRO A 338 -8.47 -11.35 -17.70
CA PRO A 338 -9.04 -10.90 -16.45
C PRO A 338 -7.98 -10.59 -15.38
N LEU A 339 -6.81 -11.24 -15.45
CA LEU A 339 -5.71 -10.98 -14.52
C LEU A 339 -5.10 -9.61 -14.79
N HIS A 340 -4.85 -9.29 -16.07
CA HIS A 340 -4.40 -7.96 -16.46
C HIS A 340 -5.40 -6.87 -16.01
N LEU A 341 -6.71 -7.08 -16.20
CA LEU A 341 -7.73 -6.13 -15.74
C LEU A 341 -7.75 -5.96 -14.22
N ALA A 342 -7.62 -7.05 -13.45
CA ALA A 342 -7.56 -6.99 -11.99
C ALA A 342 -6.34 -6.21 -11.50
N LEU A 343 -5.15 -6.48 -12.05
CA LEU A 343 -3.92 -5.77 -11.71
C LEU A 343 -3.99 -4.28 -12.11
N LEU A 344 -4.54 -3.98 -13.28
CA LEU A 344 -4.77 -2.61 -13.73
C LEU A 344 -5.72 -1.86 -12.77
N ALA A 345 -6.81 -2.49 -12.36
CA ALA A 345 -7.74 -1.91 -11.37
C ALA A 345 -7.05 -1.64 -10.02
N VAL A 346 -6.23 -2.57 -9.52
CA VAL A 346 -5.46 -2.36 -8.28
C VAL A 346 -4.51 -1.18 -8.41
N ILE A 347 -3.77 -1.08 -9.52
CA ILE A 347 -2.78 -0.01 -9.72
C ILE A 347 -3.46 1.35 -9.88
N VAL A 348 -4.53 1.43 -10.68
CA VAL A 348 -5.31 2.65 -10.84
C VAL A 348 -5.92 3.07 -9.50
N GLY A 349 -6.52 2.14 -8.76
CA GLY A 349 -7.07 2.39 -7.43
C GLY A 349 -6.02 2.87 -6.43
N GLY A 350 -4.89 2.18 -6.34
CA GLY A 350 -3.78 2.56 -5.45
C GLY A 350 -3.22 3.95 -5.76
N LEU A 351 -2.99 4.26 -7.05
CA LEU A 351 -2.50 5.58 -7.47
C LEU A 351 -3.52 6.70 -7.24
N ALA A 352 -4.81 6.42 -7.47
CA ALA A 352 -5.89 7.36 -7.20
C ALA A 352 -6.00 7.64 -5.70
N GLN A 353 -5.98 6.59 -4.87
CA GLN A 353 -6.00 6.75 -3.42
C GLN A 353 -4.75 7.48 -2.91
N ALA A 354 -3.59 7.29 -3.52
CA ALA A 354 -2.35 7.99 -3.16
C ALA A 354 -2.40 9.51 -3.37
N GLN A 355 -3.39 10.05 -4.08
CA GLN A 355 -3.58 11.50 -4.19
C GLN A 355 -4.33 12.09 -2.99
N VAL A 356 -5.00 11.24 -2.21
CA VAL A 356 -5.86 11.63 -1.08
C VAL A 356 -5.63 10.74 0.13
N ASP A 357 -4.53 10.01 0.22
CA ASP A 357 -4.21 9.18 1.39
C ASP A 357 -2.74 8.73 1.38
N GLY A 358 -2.24 8.33 2.55
CA GLY A 358 -0.87 7.83 2.75
C GLY A 358 -0.66 6.37 2.31
N ILE A 359 -1.41 5.87 1.32
CA ILE A 359 -1.36 4.45 0.91
C ILE A 359 0.03 4.01 0.43
N LEU A 360 0.84 4.90 -0.12
CA LEU A 360 2.21 4.58 -0.54
C LEU A 360 3.26 4.99 0.51
N ILE A 361 2.83 5.32 1.72
CA ILE A 361 3.69 5.65 2.87
C ILE A 361 3.68 4.50 3.87
N MET A 362 2.51 3.89 4.08
CA MET A 362 2.36 2.80 5.03
C MET A 362 3.15 1.55 4.58
N PRO A 363 3.90 0.89 5.50
CA PRO A 363 4.82 -0.18 5.15
C PRO A 363 4.13 -1.34 4.39
N PHE A 364 3.00 -1.80 4.91
CA PHE A 364 2.27 -2.92 4.32
C PHE A 364 1.82 -2.63 2.88
N SER A 365 1.16 -1.49 2.64
CA SER A 365 0.61 -1.15 1.33
C SER A 365 1.69 -0.76 0.32
N GLN A 366 2.82 -0.21 0.76
CA GLN A 366 4.01 -0.02 -0.09
C GLN A 366 4.46 -1.33 -0.73
N VAL A 367 4.65 -2.38 0.07
CA VAL A 367 5.08 -3.69 -0.45
C VAL A 367 4.01 -4.27 -1.36
N CYS A 368 2.76 -4.31 -0.92
CA CYS A 368 1.67 -4.86 -1.74
C CYS A 368 1.59 -4.18 -3.11
N PHE A 369 1.68 -2.86 -3.14
CA PHE A 369 1.64 -2.09 -4.38
C PHE A 369 2.85 -2.41 -5.29
N VAL A 370 4.06 -2.51 -4.73
CA VAL A 370 5.27 -2.90 -5.46
C VAL A 370 5.13 -4.31 -6.08
N LEU A 371 4.62 -5.27 -5.32
CA LEU A 371 4.45 -6.66 -5.81
C LEU A 371 3.41 -6.73 -6.94
N VAL A 372 2.32 -5.96 -6.86
CA VAL A 372 1.30 -5.86 -7.92
C VAL A 372 1.88 -5.21 -9.18
N CYS A 373 2.65 -4.13 -9.03
CA CYS A 373 3.35 -3.49 -10.15
C CYS A 373 4.32 -4.48 -10.83
N ALA A 374 5.08 -5.24 -10.04
CA ALA A 374 6.00 -6.24 -10.56
C ALA A 374 5.28 -7.34 -11.35
N MET A 375 4.12 -7.79 -10.86
CA MET A 375 3.32 -8.79 -11.55
C MET A 375 2.75 -8.26 -12.87
N LEU A 376 2.22 -7.05 -12.91
CA LEU A 376 1.76 -6.45 -14.17
C LEU A 376 2.91 -6.39 -15.19
N CYS A 377 4.10 -5.98 -14.74
CA CYS A 377 5.30 -5.91 -15.58
C CYS A 377 5.83 -7.29 -16.01
N SER A 378 5.55 -8.35 -15.25
CA SER A 378 5.91 -9.72 -15.64
C SER A 378 4.99 -10.28 -16.74
N LEU A 379 3.77 -9.76 -16.90
CA LEU A 379 2.81 -10.18 -17.94
C LEU A 379 3.09 -9.59 -19.32
N GLN A 380 4.13 -8.76 -19.51
CA GLN A 380 4.44 -8.15 -20.81
C GLN A 380 5.13 -9.16 -21.74
N PRO A 381 4.50 -9.58 -22.86
CA PRO A 381 5.06 -10.56 -23.77
C PRO A 381 6.25 -9.97 -24.53
N GLY A 382 7.30 -10.75 -24.73
CA GLY A 382 8.38 -10.37 -25.65
C GLY A 382 9.41 -9.38 -25.14
N GLN A 383 9.28 -8.84 -23.91
CA GLN A 383 10.45 -8.28 -23.22
C GLN A 383 11.34 -9.42 -22.72
N LYS A 384 12.10 -10.01 -23.64
CA LYS A 384 13.35 -10.67 -23.24
C LYS A 384 14.13 -9.62 -22.45
N VAL A 385 14.58 -9.96 -21.24
CA VAL A 385 15.59 -9.17 -20.53
C VAL A 385 16.65 -8.83 -21.57
N PRO A 386 16.99 -7.55 -21.83
CA PRO A 386 17.85 -7.19 -22.94
C PRO A 386 19.15 -8.01 -22.86
N ALA A 387 19.24 -9.03 -23.72
CA ALA A 387 20.45 -9.82 -23.87
C ALA A 387 21.39 -8.93 -24.69
N GLY A 388 22.16 -8.08 -24.01
CA GLY A 388 23.08 -7.18 -24.72
C GLY A 388 23.93 -6.25 -23.87
N ASN A 389 23.42 -5.69 -22.76
CA ASN A 389 24.13 -4.61 -22.04
C ASN A 389 24.27 -4.82 -20.52
N GLY A 390 24.03 -6.04 -20.02
CA GLY A 390 24.22 -6.34 -18.59
C GLY A 390 25.69 -6.47 -18.26
N LEU A 391 26.15 -5.81 -17.20
CA LEU A 391 27.53 -5.99 -16.71
C LEU A 391 27.77 -7.48 -16.39
N PRO A 392 28.92 -8.08 -16.79
CA PRO A 392 29.29 -9.43 -16.39
C PRO A 392 29.27 -9.55 -14.86
N GLY A 393 28.63 -10.60 -14.32
CA GLY A 393 28.48 -10.76 -12.86
C GLY A 393 27.48 -9.81 -12.18
N SER A 394 26.69 -9.03 -12.95
CA SER A 394 25.73 -8.04 -12.41
C SER A 394 24.76 -8.59 -11.37
N HIS A 395 24.34 -9.84 -11.45
CA HIS A 395 23.44 -10.46 -10.46
C HIS A 395 24.08 -10.62 -9.07
N LEU A 396 25.40 -10.88 -9.00
CA LEU A 396 26.13 -10.94 -7.73
C LEU A 396 26.27 -9.54 -7.14
N TYR A 397 26.71 -8.56 -7.94
CA TYR A 397 26.78 -7.16 -7.50
C TYR A 397 25.42 -6.61 -7.09
N PHE A 398 24.34 -7.00 -7.78
CA PHE A 398 22.97 -6.68 -7.40
C PHE A 398 22.63 -7.20 -6.02
N SER A 399 22.87 -8.49 -5.79
CA SER A 399 22.54 -9.18 -4.54
C SER A 399 23.35 -8.62 -3.37
N VAL A 400 24.66 -8.44 -3.57
CA VAL A 400 25.54 -7.79 -2.59
C VAL A 400 25.10 -6.36 -2.33
N GLY A 401 24.70 -5.61 -3.36
CA GLY A 401 24.17 -4.25 -3.23
C GLY A 401 22.90 -4.19 -2.38
N ILE A 402 21.93 -5.07 -2.62
CA ILE A 402 20.71 -5.16 -1.80
C ILE A 402 21.05 -5.47 -0.35
N LEU A 403 21.87 -6.50 -0.10
CA LEU A 403 22.24 -6.92 1.25
C LEU A 403 23.03 -5.83 1.98
N SER A 404 23.92 -5.12 1.27
CA SER A 404 24.68 -4.00 1.83
C SER A 404 23.78 -2.81 2.16
N LEU A 405 22.82 -2.48 1.29
CA LEU A 405 21.84 -1.43 1.54
C LEU A 405 20.88 -1.78 2.68
N ALA A 406 20.46 -3.04 2.79
CA ALA A 406 19.65 -3.51 3.90
C ALA A 406 20.44 -3.40 5.23
N ALA A 407 21.72 -3.79 5.25
CA ALA A 407 22.58 -3.61 6.42
C ALA A 407 22.82 -2.12 6.75
N ALA A 408 23.05 -1.29 5.73
CA ALA A 408 23.22 0.15 5.89
C ALA A 408 21.95 0.81 6.46
N GLN A 409 20.76 0.39 6.01
CA GLN A 409 19.50 0.89 6.57
C GLN A 409 19.39 0.58 8.05
N LEU A 410 19.69 -0.65 8.49
CA LEU A 410 19.70 -0.99 9.92
C LEU A 410 20.68 -0.15 10.71
N PHE A 411 21.88 0.05 10.17
CA PHE A 411 22.88 0.89 10.82
C PHE A 411 22.39 2.33 11.00
N LEU A 412 21.77 2.92 9.96
CA LEU A 412 21.23 4.28 10.00
C LEU A 412 20.06 4.44 10.99
N MET A 413 19.28 3.38 11.19
CA MET A 413 18.13 3.32 12.11
C MET A 413 18.50 2.81 13.51
N TRP A 414 19.76 2.41 13.73
CA TRP A 414 20.19 1.84 15.00
C TRP A 414 19.98 2.76 16.22
N PRO A 415 20.19 4.09 16.12
CA PRO A 415 19.93 4.99 17.23
C PRO A 415 18.51 4.85 17.77
N GLU A 416 17.50 4.81 16.88
CA GLU A 416 16.10 4.62 17.26
C GLU A 416 15.84 3.18 17.71
N LEU A 417 16.31 2.19 16.95
CA LEU A 417 16.04 0.77 17.22
C LEU A 417 16.61 0.29 18.57
N SER A 418 17.76 0.82 18.98
CA SER A 418 18.43 0.41 20.23
C SER A 418 17.65 0.78 21.50
N ARG A 419 16.74 1.75 21.40
CA ARG A 419 15.90 2.26 22.50
C ARG A 419 14.49 2.59 22.02
N PHE A 420 13.94 1.71 21.17
CA PHE A 420 12.78 2.03 20.33
C PHE A 420 11.56 2.55 21.10
N LEU A 421 11.17 1.88 22.19
CA LEU A 421 10.00 2.25 22.99
C LEU A 421 10.22 3.59 23.72
N ASP A 422 11.42 3.81 24.25
CA ASP A 422 11.78 5.06 24.92
C ASP A 422 11.81 6.21 23.91
N TRP A 423 12.46 6.00 22.76
CA TRP A 423 12.53 6.98 21.67
C TRP A 423 11.14 7.37 21.14
N GLU A 424 10.25 6.39 20.95
CA GLU A 424 8.87 6.66 20.51
C GLU A 424 8.12 7.51 21.54
N ALA A 425 8.21 7.15 22.82
CA ALA A 425 7.55 7.87 23.91
C ALA A 425 8.09 9.31 24.06
N GLU A 426 9.41 9.48 24.03
CA GLU A 426 10.07 10.80 24.09
C GLU A 426 9.71 11.65 22.87
N SER A 427 9.73 11.07 21.67
CA SER A 427 9.36 11.76 20.42
C SER A 427 7.88 12.16 20.41
N LEU A 428 6.98 11.31 20.93
CA LEU A 428 5.57 11.67 21.10
C LEU A 428 5.41 12.83 22.08
N ALA A 429 6.07 12.75 23.24
CA ALA A 429 6.03 13.81 24.25
C ALA A 429 6.57 15.15 23.72
N ALA A 430 7.64 15.13 22.92
CA ALA A 430 8.26 16.31 22.34
C ALA A 430 7.33 17.09 21.39
N THR A 431 6.37 16.41 20.73
CA THR A 431 5.41 17.08 19.84
C THR A 431 4.31 17.85 20.57
N GLY A 432 4.05 17.54 21.85
CA GLY A 432 2.93 18.12 22.60
C GLY A 432 1.54 17.73 22.07
N VAL A 433 1.44 16.85 21.08
CA VAL A 433 0.18 16.37 20.51
C VAL A 433 -0.04 14.90 20.89
N PRO A 434 -1.17 14.53 21.52
CA PRO A 434 -1.44 13.15 21.94
C PRO A 434 -1.92 12.28 20.75
N MET A 435 -1.27 12.41 19.60
CA MET A 435 -1.61 11.70 18.37
C MET A 435 -0.34 11.33 17.60
N TYR A 436 -0.21 10.04 17.28
CA TYR A 436 0.83 9.56 16.39
C TYR A 436 0.68 10.13 14.98
N GLN A 437 1.80 10.48 14.36
CA GLN A 437 1.83 11.04 13.01
C GLN A 437 2.73 10.17 12.11
N PRO A 438 2.18 9.11 11.47
CA PRO A 438 2.97 8.10 10.78
C PRO A 438 3.78 8.64 9.59
N ARG A 439 5.02 8.18 9.48
CA ARG A 439 5.87 8.39 8.30
C ARG A 439 6.75 7.16 8.06
N PHE A 440 8.03 7.24 8.44
CA PHE A 440 8.91 6.09 8.38
C PHE A 440 8.56 5.13 9.53
N TRP A 441 8.51 5.66 10.75
CA TRP A 441 7.96 5.01 11.95
C TRP A 441 6.53 5.51 12.24
N LEU A 442 5.85 4.88 13.21
CA LEU A 442 4.53 5.26 13.68
C LEU A 442 4.56 6.69 14.22
N GLN A 443 5.54 6.98 15.07
CA GLN A 443 5.92 8.34 15.35
C GLN A 443 6.91 8.82 14.29
N GLY A 444 6.37 9.41 13.23
CA GLY A 444 7.12 9.83 12.06
C GLY A 444 7.80 11.19 12.17
N VAL A 445 7.73 11.83 13.34
CA VAL A 445 8.28 13.17 13.57
C VAL A 445 9.80 13.13 13.66
N ILE A 446 10.45 14.00 12.90
CA ILE A 446 11.88 14.24 13.02
C ILE A 446 12.06 15.50 13.87
N VAL A 447 12.53 15.31 15.10
CA VAL A 447 12.79 16.42 16.03
C VAL A 447 14.11 17.09 15.64
N PRO A 448 14.12 18.40 15.33
CA PRO A 448 15.36 19.11 14.99
C PRO A 448 16.42 18.96 16.09
N GLY A 449 17.65 18.61 15.70
CA GLY A 449 18.79 18.46 16.61
C GLY A 449 18.95 17.06 17.22
N TRP A 450 18.14 16.07 16.81
CA TRP A 450 18.28 14.65 17.17
C TRP A 450 18.99 13.82 16.08
N ASP A 451 19.60 14.51 15.10
CA ASP A 451 20.15 13.91 13.88
C ASP A 451 21.61 13.45 13.98
#